data_AF-A0A7L1NI62-F1
#
_entry.id   AF-A0A7L1NI62-F1
#
_cell.length_a   1.000
_cell.length_b   1.000
_cell.length_c   1.000
_cell.angle_alpha   90.00
_cell.angle_beta   90.00
_cell.angle_gamma   90.00
#
_symmetry.space_group_name_H-M   'P 1'
#
loop_
_entity.id
_entity.type
_entity.pdbx_description
1 polymer ?
#
loop_
_entity_poly.entity_id
_entity_poly.type
_entity_poly.pdbx_seq_one_letter_code
_entity_poly.pdbx_strand_id
1 'polypeptide(L)'
;IQLATENEQYLSELPEQAGCFKEPRIAEFIFLLCEKWHLDQSARYHAVELLERFMIKQVAQISKSSRENAKSHEQGQGSSWSSLEDQIRSTFVLRLVSCVQLASKLSLHYNIVNTDTALQLLHSLKYSYTKQELLESELTVLQTLDFQVNMSTPLTYVELLLEVLGHNSCLLPAKPLHQMCVQLLDFSYLSRDPIYDTLLNVVIENSTPSRLQVAKFLAVKEDFMLLAVGIISTSVFILNPGRWTQVVKHLNSITGITSQSILEFSYALLTHILGSSS
;
A
#
# COMPACT_ATOMS: atom_id res chain seq x y z
N ILE A 1 10.63 14.02 -10.92
CA ILE A 1 11.51 13.30 -11.88
C ILE A 1 12.09 12.05 -11.23
N GLN A 2 12.69 12.12 -10.04
CA GLN A 2 13.16 10.92 -9.33
C GLN A 2 12.04 9.92 -8.95
N LEU A 3 10.92 10.37 -8.38
CA LEU A 3 9.80 9.48 -8.02
C LEU A 3 9.18 8.73 -9.21
N ALA A 4 9.15 9.35 -10.40
CA ALA A 4 8.61 8.68 -11.59
C ALA A 4 9.51 7.50 -12.00
N THR A 5 10.83 7.72 -11.99
CA THR A 5 11.81 6.67 -12.25
C THR A 5 11.80 5.59 -11.16
N GLU A 6 11.66 5.97 -9.88
CA GLU A 6 11.52 5.00 -8.78
C GLU A 6 10.28 4.11 -8.96
N ASN A 7 9.14 4.70 -9.33
CA ASN A 7 7.91 3.96 -9.61
C ASN A 7 8.05 3.04 -10.81
N GLU A 8 8.62 3.51 -11.92
CA GLU A 8 8.88 2.68 -13.11
C GLU A 8 9.81 1.50 -12.80
N GLN A 9 10.89 1.74 -12.04
CA GLN A 9 11.80 0.68 -11.62
C GLN A 9 11.08 -0.35 -10.74
N TYR A 10 10.32 0.11 -9.75
CA TYR A 10 9.52 -0.76 -8.88
C TYR A 10 8.54 -1.63 -9.69
N LEU A 11 7.84 -1.03 -10.65
CA LEU A 11 6.90 -1.76 -11.52
C LEU A 11 7.60 -2.76 -12.45
N SER A 12 8.83 -2.48 -12.87
CA SER A 12 9.61 -3.39 -13.71
C SER A 12 10.13 -4.62 -12.97
N GLU A 13 10.32 -4.51 -11.66
CA GLU A 13 10.81 -5.57 -10.77
C GLU A 13 9.68 -6.19 -9.93
N LEU A 14 8.42 -5.96 -10.33
CA LEU A 14 7.26 -6.30 -9.51
C LEU A 14 7.13 -7.83 -9.32
N PRO A 15 7.10 -8.33 -8.07
CA PRO A 15 6.89 -9.75 -7.81
C PRO A 15 5.44 -10.16 -8.14
N GLU A 16 5.25 -11.41 -8.53
CA GLU A 16 3.91 -11.95 -8.84
C GLU A 16 2.94 -11.88 -7.64
N GLN A 17 3.48 -11.83 -6.42
CA GLN A 17 2.71 -11.74 -5.16
C GLN A 17 2.45 -10.30 -4.71
N ALA A 18 2.79 -9.29 -5.53
CA ALA A 18 2.53 -7.90 -5.15
C ALA A 18 1.03 -7.64 -4.92
N GLY A 19 0.75 -6.79 -3.94
CA GLY A 19 -0.60 -6.43 -3.49
C GLY A 19 -1.24 -7.47 -2.56
N CYS A 20 -0.68 -8.67 -2.39
CA CYS A 20 -1.32 -9.74 -1.61
C CYS A 20 -1.41 -9.46 -0.10
N PHE A 21 -0.57 -8.59 0.47
CA PHE A 21 -0.64 -8.20 1.89
C PHE A 21 -1.11 -6.75 2.06
N LYS A 22 -1.68 -6.16 1.00
CA LYS A 22 -2.40 -4.87 1.02
C LYS A 22 -3.93 -5.05 1.05
N GLU A 23 -4.41 -6.23 1.45
CA GLU A 23 -5.84 -6.49 1.60
C GLU A 23 -6.48 -5.47 2.56
N PRO A 24 -7.74 -5.06 2.31
CA PRO A 24 -8.42 -4.03 3.11
C PRO A 24 -8.38 -4.25 4.62
N ARG A 25 -8.51 -5.50 5.08
CA ARG A 25 -8.48 -5.84 6.51
C ARG A 25 -7.11 -5.65 7.15
N ILE A 26 -6.03 -5.89 6.39
CA ILE A 26 -4.66 -5.68 6.85
C ILE A 26 -4.39 -4.18 6.96
N ALA A 27 -4.76 -3.43 5.92
CA ALA A 27 -4.65 -1.98 5.91
C ALA A 27 -5.48 -1.34 7.04
N GLU A 28 -6.73 -1.77 7.23
CA GLU A 28 -7.60 -1.31 8.31
C GLU A 28 -6.98 -1.55 9.69
N PHE A 29 -6.44 -2.75 9.93
CA PHE A 29 -5.79 -3.04 11.21
C PHE A 29 -4.58 -2.14 11.44
N ILE A 30 -3.73 -1.93 10.43
CA ILE A 30 -2.61 -0.99 10.52
C ILE A 30 -3.10 0.43 10.79
N PHE A 31 -4.17 0.87 10.12
CA PHE A 31 -4.72 2.22 10.24
C PHE A 31 -5.26 2.49 11.64
N LEU A 32 -6.04 1.54 12.19
CA LEU A 32 -6.54 1.58 13.57
C LEU A 32 -5.41 1.59 14.59
N LEU A 33 -4.33 0.86 14.30
CA LEU A 33 -3.17 0.83 15.17
C LEU A 33 -2.41 2.15 15.17
N CYS A 34 -2.18 2.73 13.99
CA CYS A 34 -1.61 4.06 13.82
C CYS A 34 -2.47 5.12 14.52
N GLU A 35 -3.80 5.04 14.41
CA GLU A 35 -4.72 5.94 15.12
C GLU A 35 -4.60 5.81 16.63
N LYS A 36 -4.61 4.58 17.16
CA LYS A 36 -4.44 4.29 18.60
C LYS A 36 -3.13 4.84 19.16
N TRP A 37 -2.08 4.87 18.35
CA TRP A 37 -0.76 5.38 18.72
C TRP A 37 -0.51 6.82 18.28
N HIS A 38 -1.52 7.50 17.74
CA HIS A 38 -1.44 8.87 17.27
C HIS A 38 -0.28 9.09 16.28
N LEU A 39 -0.05 8.12 15.40
CA LEU A 39 0.93 8.24 14.32
C LEU A 39 0.37 9.11 13.20
N ASP A 40 1.27 9.79 12.49
CA ASP A 40 0.93 10.60 11.34
C ASP A 40 0.55 9.74 10.12
N GLN A 41 -0.06 10.36 9.11
CA GLN A 41 -0.51 9.63 7.93
C GLN A 41 0.64 9.00 7.14
N SER A 42 1.84 9.60 7.16
CA SER A 42 3.00 9.01 6.49
C SER A 42 3.37 7.65 7.09
N ALA A 43 3.51 7.57 8.42
CA ALA A 43 3.82 6.32 9.12
C ALA A 43 2.81 5.20 8.82
N ARG A 44 1.54 5.55 8.65
CA ARG A 44 0.47 4.61 8.32
C ARG A 44 0.69 3.93 6.97
N TYR A 45 0.84 4.69 5.89
CA TYR A 45 1.06 4.10 4.56
C TYR A 45 2.40 3.37 4.52
N HIS A 46 3.42 3.95 5.16
CA HIS A 46 4.75 3.34 5.25
C HIS A 46 4.71 1.97 5.92
N ALA A 47 3.93 1.81 6.98
CA ALA A 47 3.77 0.52 7.66
C ALA A 47 3.11 -0.55 6.77
N VAL A 48 2.10 -0.18 5.97
CA VAL A 48 1.49 -1.09 4.99
C VAL A 48 2.52 -1.53 3.95
N GLU A 49 3.29 -0.59 3.40
CA GLU A 49 4.29 -0.87 2.37
C GLU A 49 5.49 -1.68 2.90
N LEU A 50 5.90 -1.47 4.16
CA LEU A 50 6.90 -2.29 4.83
C LEU A 50 6.41 -3.73 5.01
N LEU A 51 5.18 -3.90 5.50
CA LEU A 51 4.62 -5.23 5.72
C LEU A 51 4.52 -6.00 4.41
N GLU A 52 4.01 -5.37 3.34
CA GLU A 52 3.93 -5.96 2.01
C GLU A 52 5.28 -6.52 1.56
N ARG A 53 6.30 -5.65 1.50
CA ARG A 53 7.63 -6.04 1.01
C ARG A 53 8.25 -7.12 1.87
N PHE A 54 8.08 -7.04 3.19
CA PHE A 54 8.58 -8.03 4.12
C PHE A 54 7.93 -9.39 3.88
N MET A 55 6.60 -9.42 3.80
CA MET A 55 5.83 -10.65 3.67
C MET A 55 6.11 -11.37 2.35
N ILE A 56 6.23 -10.63 1.23
CA ILE A 56 6.63 -11.23 -0.06
C ILE A 56 8.00 -11.91 0.05
N LYS A 57 9.00 -11.20 0.58
CA LYS A 57 10.35 -11.76 0.75
C LYS A 57 10.36 -12.94 1.73
N GLN A 58 9.59 -12.86 2.81
CA GLN A 58 9.48 -13.93 3.80
C GLN A 58 8.89 -15.20 3.17
N VAL A 59 7.78 -15.08 2.45
CA VAL A 59 7.15 -16.22 1.74
C VAL A 59 8.11 -16.84 0.73
N ALA A 60 8.82 -16.01 -0.04
CA ALA A 60 9.81 -16.48 -1.02
C ALA A 60 10.97 -17.25 -0.34
N GLN A 61 11.48 -16.76 0.78
CA GLN A 61 12.56 -17.39 1.54
C GLN A 61 12.14 -18.75 2.12
N ILE A 62 10.97 -18.83 2.77
CA ILE A 62 10.50 -20.09 3.37
C ILE A 62 10.14 -21.11 2.26
N SER A 63 9.57 -20.64 1.15
CA SER A 63 9.31 -21.51 -0.02
C SER A 63 10.60 -22.09 -0.61
N LYS A 64 11.68 -21.31 -0.65
CA LYS A 64 12.98 -21.76 -1.13
C LYS A 64 13.60 -22.80 -0.19
N SER A 65 13.61 -22.55 1.12
CA SER A 65 14.18 -23.48 2.10
C SER A 65 13.41 -24.82 2.15
N SER A 66 12.09 -24.77 2.02
CA SER A 66 11.24 -25.97 1.87
C SER A 66 11.63 -26.81 0.65
N ARG A 67 11.82 -26.18 -0.51
CA ARG A 67 12.22 -26.87 -1.76
C ARG A 67 13.63 -27.46 -1.67
N GLU A 68 14.56 -26.79 -0.99
CA GLU A 68 15.91 -27.28 -0.77
C GLU A 68 15.91 -28.51 0.15
N ASN A 69 15.15 -28.47 1.24
CA ASN A 69 14.99 -29.59 2.18
C ASN A 69 14.28 -30.81 1.56
N ALA A 70 13.31 -30.58 0.65
CA ALA A 70 12.62 -31.64 -0.08
C ALA A 70 13.52 -32.35 -1.11
N LYS A 71 14.55 -31.67 -1.65
CA LYS A 71 15.53 -32.31 -2.54
C LYS A 71 16.53 -33.20 -1.79
N SER A 72 16.71 -32.99 -0.48
CA SER A 72 17.55 -33.84 0.38
C SER A 72 16.81 -35.03 1.00
N HIS A 73 15.48 -35.03 1.01
CA HIS A 73 14.67 -36.12 1.58
C HIS A 73 13.56 -36.54 0.61
N GLU A 74 13.69 -37.74 0.02
CA GLU A 74 12.65 -38.40 -0.77
C GLU A 74 11.46 -38.81 0.11
N GLN A 75 10.63 -37.89 0.61
CA GLN A 75 9.34 -38.25 1.22
C GLN A 75 8.37 -37.07 1.39
N GLY A 76 7.18 -37.19 0.79
CA GLY A 76 5.93 -36.59 1.28
C GLY A 76 5.64 -35.15 0.88
N GLN A 77 5.04 -34.97 -0.30
CA GLN A 77 4.71 -33.65 -0.90
C GLN A 77 3.53 -32.90 -0.24
N GLY A 78 2.98 -33.40 0.87
CA GLY A 78 1.77 -32.87 1.52
C GLY A 78 1.96 -32.13 2.85
N SER A 79 3.10 -32.29 3.54
CA SER A 79 3.32 -31.76 4.91
C SER A 79 4.00 -30.38 4.96
N SER A 80 4.60 -29.93 3.86
CA SER A 80 5.43 -28.71 3.88
C SER A 80 4.65 -27.40 3.69
N TRP A 81 3.46 -27.42 3.09
CA TRP A 81 2.67 -26.20 2.86
C TRP A 81 1.86 -25.80 4.09
N SER A 82 1.31 -26.77 4.81
CA SER A 82 0.59 -26.52 6.06
C SER A 82 1.52 -25.97 7.15
N SER A 83 2.75 -26.48 7.24
CA SER A 83 3.76 -25.96 8.19
C SER A 83 4.21 -24.54 7.86
N LEU A 84 4.31 -24.19 6.58
CA LEU A 84 4.59 -22.82 6.13
C LEU A 84 3.47 -21.86 6.53
N GLU A 85 2.22 -22.24 6.28
CA GLU A 85 1.04 -21.43 6.61
C GLU A 85 0.95 -21.18 8.12
N ASP A 86 1.18 -22.23 8.93
CA ASP A 86 1.19 -22.11 10.39
C ASP A 86 2.32 -21.22 10.90
N GLN A 87 3.51 -21.28 10.28
CA GLN A 87 4.64 -20.43 10.65
C GLN A 87 4.37 -18.94 10.33
N ILE A 88 3.78 -18.65 9.17
CA ILE A 88 3.40 -17.28 8.80
C ILE A 88 2.31 -16.78 9.74
N ARG A 89 1.22 -17.55 9.91
CA ARG A 89 0.06 -17.17 10.71
C ARG A 89 0.42 -16.91 12.18
N SER A 90 1.29 -17.75 12.76
CA SER A 90 1.71 -17.62 14.15
C SER A 90 2.55 -16.38 14.44
N THR A 91 3.19 -15.80 13.42
CA THR A 91 4.05 -14.61 13.58
C THR A 91 3.48 -13.36 12.91
N PHE A 92 2.42 -13.47 12.11
CA PHE A 92 1.89 -12.37 11.29
C PHE A 92 1.59 -11.09 12.09
N VAL A 93 0.87 -11.20 13.21
CA VAL A 93 0.53 -10.03 14.04
C VAL A 93 1.78 -9.39 14.66
N LEU A 94 2.76 -10.21 15.06
CA LEU A 94 4.04 -9.70 15.55
C LEU A 94 4.79 -8.93 14.45
N ARG A 95 4.82 -9.45 13.22
CA ARG A 95 5.44 -8.79 12.05
C ARG A 95 4.74 -7.50 11.68
N LEU A 96 3.41 -7.49 11.68
CA LEU A 96 2.58 -6.30 11.45
C LEU A 96 2.90 -5.21 12.48
N VAL A 97 2.86 -5.54 13.77
CA VAL A 97 3.20 -4.59 14.85
C VAL A 97 4.63 -4.07 14.71
N SER A 98 5.58 -4.95 14.37
CA SER A 98 6.98 -4.57 14.15
C SER A 98 7.12 -3.58 12.98
N CYS A 99 6.38 -3.77 11.88
CA CYS A 99 6.38 -2.85 10.74
C CYS A 99 5.82 -1.47 11.13
N VAL A 100 4.77 -1.41 11.94
CA VAL A 100 4.24 -0.14 12.47
C VAL A 100 5.24 0.55 13.40
N GLN A 101 5.93 -0.20 14.26
CA GLN A 101 6.99 0.37 15.09
C GLN A 101 8.14 0.94 14.25
N LEU A 102 8.61 0.20 13.24
CA LEU A 102 9.65 0.68 12.34
C LEU A 102 9.20 1.94 11.59
N ALA A 103 7.99 1.96 11.04
CA ALA A 103 7.43 3.14 10.40
C ALA A 103 7.35 4.34 11.34
N SER A 104 6.95 4.15 12.61
CA SER A 104 6.94 5.22 13.61
C SER A 104 8.32 5.80 13.92
N LYS A 105 9.39 5.00 13.79
CA LYS A 105 10.78 5.43 14.00
C LYS A 105 11.36 6.17 12.78
N LEU A 106 10.83 5.88 11.59
CA LEU A 106 11.22 6.53 10.34
C LEU A 106 10.45 7.82 10.09
N SER A 107 9.26 7.96 10.69
CA SER A 107 8.49 9.20 10.65
C SER A 107 9.27 10.34 11.31
N LEU A 108 9.19 11.52 10.69
CA LEU A 108 9.76 12.76 11.25
C LEU A 108 8.93 13.30 12.42
N HIS A 109 7.77 12.69 12.71
CA HIS A 109 6.89 13.07 13.82
C HIS A 109 7.36 12.46 15.16
N TYR A 110 7.16 13.18 16.26
CA TYR A 110 7.73 12.84 17.58
C TYR A 110 7.13 11.58 18.25
N ASN A 111 6.07 11.01 17.67
CA ASN A 111 5.34 9.89 18.26
C ASN A 111 5.97 8.55 17.87
N ILE A 112 7.07 8.20 18.53
CA ILE A 112 7.75 6.92 18.35
C ILE A 112 7.08 5.85 19.20
N VAL A 113 6.70 4.73 18.58
CA VAL A 113 6.13 3.58 19.30
C VAL A 113 7.26 2.78 19.95
N ASN A 114 7.38 2.91 21.27
CA ASN A 114 8.35 2.12 22.03
C ASN A 114 7.89 0.65 22.21
N THR A 115 8.84 -0.20 22.61
CA THR A 115 8.63 -1.64 22.82
C THR A 115 7.56 -1.93 23.87
N ASP A 116 7.46 -1.14 24.93
CA ASP A 116 6.47 -1.34 26.00
C ASP A 116 5.04 -1.13 25.50
N THR A 117 4.80 -0.06 24.74
CA THR A 117 3.50 0.25 24.13
C THR A 117 3.06 -0.85 23.16
N ALA A 118 3.98 -1.35 22.34
CA ALA A 118 3.72 -2.43 21.39
C ALA A 118 3.42 -3.77 22.10
N LEU A 119 4.16 -4.10 23.17
CA LEU A 119 3.88 -5.29 23.97
C LEU A 119 2.54 -5.21 24.70
N GLN A 120 2.18 -4.06 25.27
CA GLN A 120 0.87 -3.87 25.90
C GLN A 120 -0.28 -4.13 24.92
N LEU A 121 -0.13 -3.69 23.66
CA LEU A 121 -1.09 -4.04 22.61
C LEU A 121 -1.13 -5.55 22.36
N LEU A 122 0.01 -6.17 22.11
CA LEU A 122 0.09 -7.61 21.81
C LEU A 122 -0.52 -8.45 22.94
N HIS A 123 -0.24 -8.09 24.20
CA HIS A 123 -0.82 -8.72 25.39
C HIS A 123 -2.33 -8.51 25.46
N SER A 124 -2.83 -7.31 25.12
CA SER A 124 -4.28 -7.05 25.03
C SER A 124 -4.99 -7.90 23.96
N LEU A 125 -4.27 -8.30 22.92
CA LEU A 125 -4.71 -9.21 21.87
C LEU A 125 -4.48 -10.70 22.21
N LYS A 126 -4.09 -11.01 23.45
CA LYS A 126 -3.80 -12.35 23.97
C LYS A 126 -2.54 -13.02 23.40
N TYR A 127 -1.64 -12.24 22.80
CA TYR A 127 -0.31 -12.73 22.44
C TYR A 127 0.65 -12.56 23.60
N SER A 128 1.47 -13.56 23.89
CA SER A 128 2.39 -13.57 25.04
C SER A 128 3.85 -13.38 24.62
N TYR A 129 4.13 -12.34 23.83
CA TYR A 129 5.48 -12.02 23.39
C TYR A 129 6.28 -11.28 24.47
N THR A 130 7.60 -11.46 24.43
CA THR A 130 8.60 -10.79 25.25
C THR A 130 9.21 -9.59 24.52
N LYS A 131 9.91 -8.71 25.27
CA LYS A 131 10.68 -7.60 24.69
C LYS A 131 11.72 -8.10 23.68
N GLN A 132 12.37 -9.21 24.00
CA GLN A 132 13.40 -9.80 23.15
C GLN A 132 12.81 -10.26 21.82
N GLU A 133 11.70 -11.02 21.85
CA GLU A 133 11.04 -11.50 20.62
C GLU A 133 10.55 -10.34 19.74
N LEU A 134 10.09 -9.24 20.34
CA LEU A 134 9.68 -8.06 19.59
C LEU A 134 10.87 -7.36 18.90
N LEU A 135 11.99 -7.20 19.60
CA LEU A 135 13.22 -6.63 19.03
C LEU A 135 13.83 -7.52 17.94
N GLU A 136 13.87 -8.83 18.17
CA GLU A 136 14.28 -9.82 17.16
C GLU A 136 13.35 -9.77 15.96
N SER A 137 12.06 -9.53 16.18
CA SER A 137 11.11 -9.38 15.09
C SER A 137 11.38 -8.15 14.23
N GLU A 138 11.61 -6.98 14.84
CA GLU A 138 12.02 -5.77 14.12
C GLU A 138 13.33 -5.99 13.33
N LEU A 139 14.32 -6.61 13.96
CA LEU A 139 15.60 -6.90 13.32
C LEU A 139 15.42 -7.84 12.12
N THR A 140 14.57 -8.85 12.23
CA THR A 140 14.25 -9.74 11.12
C THR A 140 13.65 -8.94 9.96
N VAL A 141 12.70 -8.03 10.23
CA VAL A 141 12.08 -7.21 9.18
C VAL A 141 13.14 -6.38 8.46
N LEU A 142 14.01 -5.71 9.22
CA LEU A 142 15.12 -4.92 8.67
C LEU A 142 16.08 -5.77 7.82
N GLN A 143 16.49 -6.92 8.33
CA GLN A 143 17.41 -7.83 7.64
C GLN A 143 16.79 -8.43 6.37
N THR A 144 15.55 -8.89 6.43
CA THR A 144 14.82 -9.40 5.25
C THR A 144 14.68 -8.33 4.18
N LEU A 145 14.52 -7.07 4.57
CA LEU A 145 14.46 -5.93 3.65
C LEU A 145 15.83 -5.35 3.26
N ASP A 146 16.93 -6.00 3.63
CA ASP A 146 18.29 -5.51 3.38
C ASP A 146 18.51 -4.06 3.87
N PHE A 147 17.82 -3.70 4.96
CA PHE A 147 17.75 -2.35 5.55
C PHE A 147 17.20 -1.26 4.60
N GLN A 148 16.62 -1.63 3.46
CA GLN A 148 16.01 -0.71 2.49
C GLN A 148 14.57 -0.33 2.91
N VAL A 149 14.46 0.33 4.05
CA VAL A 149 13.16 0.72 4.66
C VAL A 149 12.72 2.15 4.34
N ASN A 150 13.60 3.00 3.80
CA ASN A 150 13.26 4.37 3.43
C ASN A 150 12.72 4.44 1.99
N MET A 151 11.46 4.05 1.84
CA MET A 151 10.77 3.98 0.55
C MET A 151 9.71 5.08 0.43
N SER A 152 9.50 5.56 -0.80
CA SER A 152 8.44 6.52 -1.11
C SER A 152 7.06 5.90 -0.93
N THR A 153 6.16 6.57 -0.23
CA THR A 153 4.77 6.12 -0.01
C THR A 153 3.83 6.78 -1.01
N PRO A 154 2.62 6.26 -1.28
CA PRO A 154 1.66 6.94 -2.15
C PRO A 154 1.35 8.38 -1.75
N LEU A 155 1.37 8.69 -0.45
CA LEU A 155 1.20 10.07 0.03
C LEU A 155 2.31 10.99 -0.48
N THR A 156 3.55 10.51 -0.55
CA THR A 156 4.69 11.26 -1.09
C THR A 156 4.46 11.66 -2.56
N TYR A 157 3.87 10.78 -3.37
CA TYR A 157 3.53 11.07 -4.76
C TYR A 157 2.41 12.12 -4.84
N VAL A 158 1.39 12.00 -3.99
CA VAL A 158 0.29 12.98 -3.90
C VAL A 158 0.84 14.35 -3.55
N GLU A 159 1.66 14.45 -2.50
CA GLU A 159 2.20 15.72 -2.01
C GLU A 159 3.12 16.39 -3.04
N LEU A 160 4.00 15.61 -3.69
CA LEU A 160 4.85 16.12 -4.77
C LEU A 160 4.00 16.70 -5.92
N LEU A 161 2.98 15.97 -6.37
CA LEU A 161 2.14 16.43 -7.48
C LEU A 161 1.31 17.65 -7.10
N LEU A 162 0.80 17.74 -5.87
CA LEU A 162 0.12 18.93 -5.38
C LEU A 162 1.05 20.14 -5.34
N GLU A 163 2.31 19.97 -4.93
CA GLU A 163 3.32 21.03 -4.94
C GLU A 163 3.60 21.52 -6.37
N VAL A 164 3.80 20.60 -7.32
CA VAL A 164 4.00 20.94 -8.74
C VAL A 164 2.78 21.65 -9.34
N LEU A 165 1.56 21.22 -9.01
CA LEU A 165 0.33 21.90 -9.44
C LEU A 165 0.21 23.31 -8.86
N GLY A 166 0.61 23.50 -7.60
CA GLY A 166 0.68 24.81 -6.96
C GLY A 166 1.66 25.75 -7.66
N HIS A 167 2.85 25.26 -8.03
CA HIS A 167 3.83 26.01 -8.81
C HIS A 167 3.33 26.37 -10.21
N ASN A 168 2.56 25.49 -10.86
CA ASN A 168 1.94 25.73 -12.16
C ASN A 168 0.74 26.70 -12.12
N SER A 169 0.59 27.45 -11.02
CA SER A 169 -0.46 28.47 -10.83
C SER A 169 -1.89 27.91 -10.89
N CYS A 170 -2.06 26.62 -10.59
CA CYS A 170 -3.40 26.10 -10.36
C CYS A 170 -3.88 26.65 -8.99
N LEU A 171 -4.63 27.74 -9.00
CA LEU A 171 -5.18 28.36 -7.76
C LEU A 171 -6.21 27.40 -7.11
N LEU A 172 -5.71 26.38 -6.44
CA LEU A 172 -6.47 25.38 -5.71
C LEU A 172 -6.34 25.67 -4.20
N PRO A 173 -7.38 25.40 -3.41
CA PRO A 173 -7.30 25.53 -1.97
C PRO A 173 -6.39 24.43 -1.40
N ALA A 174 -5.10 24.74 -1.22
CA ALA A 174 -4.06 23.75 -0.91
C ALA A 174 -4.39 22.87 0.31
N LYS A 175 -4.82 23.46 1.43
CA LYS A 175 -5.16 22.72 2.66
C LYS A 175 -6.40 21.81 2.49
N PRO A 176 -7.58 22.32 2.07
CA PRO A 176 -8.73 21.45 1.80
C PRO A 176 -8.45 20.35 0.77
N LEU A 177 -7.68 20.66 -0.27
CA LEU A 177 -7.33 19.69 -1.30
C LEU A 177 -6.43 18.58 -0.76
N HIS A 178 -5.37 18.91 -0.01
CA HIS A 178 -4.51 17.92 0.64
C HIS A 178 -5.32 17.03 1.60
N GLN A 179 -6.19 17.61 2.42
CA GLN A 179 -7.06 16.85 3.33
C GLN A 179 -7.98 15.88 2.58
N MET A 180 -8.61 16.32 1.50
CA MET A 180 -9.44 15.45 0.66
C MET A 180 -8.61 14.33 0.02
N CYS A 181 -7.41 14.65 -0.49
CA CYS A 181 -6.52 13.64 -1.04
C CYS A 181 -6.15 12.56 -0.01
N VAL A 182 -5.84 12.95 1.23
CA VAL A 182 -5.54 12.01 2.33
C VAL A 182 -6.76 11.14 2.63
N GLN A 183 -7.96 11.71 2.71
CA GLN A 183 -9.20 10.93 2.95
C GLN A 183 -9.49 9.93 1.83
N LEU A 184 -9.32 10.34 0.57
CA LEU A 184 -9.51 9.46 -0.57
C LEU A 184 -8.41 8.40 -0.66
N LEU A 185 -7.18 8.72 -0.26
CA LEU A 185 -6.09 7.76 -0.21
C LEU A 185 -6.36 6.71 0.87
N ASP A 186 -6.82 7.11 2.06
CA ASP A 186 -7.29 6.18 3.09
C ASP A 186 -8.39 5.26 2.55
N PHE A 187 -9.40 5.84 1.91
CA PHE A 187 -10.49 5.09 1.28
C PHE A 187 -9.96 4.10 0.22
N SER A 188 -8.97 4.49 -0.58
CA SER A 188 -8.41 3.63 -1.63
C SER A 188 -7.69 2.40 -1.09
N TYR A 189 -7.11 2.47 0.12
CA TYR A 189 -6.55 1.29 0.80
C TYR A 189 -7.67 0.41 1.39
N LEU A 190 -8.68 1.02 1.99
CA LEU A 190 -9.81 0.30 2.61
C LEU A 190 -10.79 -0.30 1.60
N SER A 191 -10.81 0.20 0.36
CA SER A 191 -11.65 -0.26 -0.74
C SER A 191 -10.83 -0.68 -1.96
N ARG A 192 -9.58 -1.13 -1.73
CA ARG A 192 -8.60 -1.43 -2.79
C ARG A 192 -9.16 -2.34 -3.87
N ASP A 193 -9.61 -3.53 -3.49
CA ASP A 193 -10.09 -4.52 -4.45
C ASP A 193 -11.29 -4.05 -5.28
N PRO A 194 -12.40 -3.56 -4.69
CA PRO A 194 -13.53 -3.12 -5.49
C PRO A 194 -13.20 -1.96 -6.45
N ILE A 195 -12.35 -1.01 -6.04
CA ILE A 195 -11.89 0.10 -6.90
C ILE A 195 -11.13 -0.44 -8.11
N TYR A 196 -10.14 -1.31 -7.89
CA TYR A 196 -9.33 -1.85 -8.97
C TYR A 196 -10.10 -2.85 -9.84
N ASP A 197 -11.07 -3.58 -9.29
CA ASP A 197 -11.97 -4.44 -10.07
C ASP A 197 -12.84 -3.61 -11.01
N THR A 198 -13.34 -2.47 -10.55
CA THR A 198 -14.08 -1.52 -11.41
C THR A 198 -13.18 -0.95 -12.50
N LEU A 199 -11.95 -0.54 -12.15
CA LEU A 199 -11.00 -0.02 -13.12
C LEU A 199 -10.64 -1.08 -14.18
N LEU A 200 -10.44 -2.34 -13.77
CA LEU A 200 -10.17 -3.47 -14.66
C LEU A 200 -11.32 -3.69 -15.66
N ASN A 201 -12.56 -3.67 -15.16
CA ASN A 201 -13.75 -3.88 -15.99
C ASN A 201 -13.95 -2.74 -17.00
N VAL A 202 -13.63 -1.51 -16.63
CA VAL A 202 -13.65 -0.35 -17.54
C VAL A 202 -12.64 -0.51 -18.66
N VAL A 203 -11.39 -0.87 -18.33
CA VAL A 203 -10.30 -0.99 -19.32
C VAL A 203 -10.50 -2.15 -20.30
N ILE A 204 -11.09 -3.26 -19.84
CA ILE A 204 -11.28 -4.46 -20.68
C ILE A 204 -12.60 -4.40 -21.45
N GLU A 205 -13.53 -3.50 -21.07
CA GLU A 205 -14.89 -3.46 -21.59
C GLU A 205 -15.62 -4.83 -21.46
N ASN A 206 -15.25 -5.61 -20.44
CA ASN A 206 -15.81 -6.93 -20.17
C ASN A 206 -15.98 -7.16 -18.66
N SER A 207 -17.12 -7.72 -18.27
CA SER A 207 -17.47 -8.06 -16.90
C SER A 207 -16.76 -9.31 -16.34
N THR A 208 -16.09 -10.11 -17.19
CA THR A 208 -15.38 -11.34 -16.77
C THR A 208 -13.94 -11.37 -17.30
N PRO A 209 -13.00 -10.66 -16.64
CA PRO A 209 -11.60 -10.64 -17.05
C PRO A 209 -10.94 -12.02 -16.91
N SER A 210 -10.11 -12.38 -17.89
CA SER A 210 -9.32 -13.62 -17.85
C SER A 210 -8.19 -13.54 -16.83
N ARG A 211 -7.69 -14.69 -16.35
CA ARG A 211 -6.54 -14.75 -15.42
C ARG A 211 -5.30 -14.00 -15.95
N LEU A 212 -5.05 -14.07 -17.26
CA LEU A 212 -3.92 -13.37 -17.87
C LEU A 212 -4.10 -11.85 -17.83
N GLN A 213 -5.33 -11.37 -18.03
CA GLN A 213 -5.64 -9.95 -17.93
C GLN A 213 -5.51 -9.45 -16.49
N VAL A 214 -6.02 -10.20 -15.51
CA VAL A 214 -5.83 -9.90 -14.08
C VAL A 214 -4.35 -9.83 -13.73
N ALA A 215 -3.54 -10.79 -14.17
CA ALA A 215 -2.10 -10.80 -13.91
C ALA A 215 -1.38 -9.59 -14.53
N LYS A 216 -1.73 -9.20 -15.77
CA LYS A 216 -1.16 -8.00 -16.41
C LYS A 216 -1.61 -6.69 -15.74
N PHE A 217 -2.77 -6.70 -15.09
CA PHE A 217 -3.31 -5.55 -14.38
C PHE A 217 -2.63 -5.31 -13.02
N LEU A 218 -1.81 -6.24 -12.56
CA LEU A 218 -1.08 -6.09 -11.30
C LEU A 218 -0.20 -4.82 -11.28
N ALA A 219 0.46 -4.50 -12.40
CA ALA A 219 1.24 -3.27 -12.52
C ALA A 219 0.37 -2.01 -12.32
N VAL A 220 -0.90 -2.04 -12.74
CA VAL A 220 -1.85 -0.94 -12.53
C VAL A 220 -2.25 -0.84 -11.05
N LYS A 221 -2.42 -1.97 -10.36
CA LYS A 221 -2.72 -1.99 -8.92
C LYS A 221 -1.58 -1.38 -8.08
N GLU A 222 -0.34 -1.60 -8.51
CA GLU A 222 0.84 -1.19 -7.74
C GLU A 222 1.48 0.12 -8.24
N ASP A 223 0.90 0.79 -9.24
CA ASP A 223 1.38 2.08 -9.75
C ASP A 223 0.98 3.24 -8.82
N PHE A 224 1.93 3.74 -8.03
CA PHE A 224 1.71 4.86 -7.11
C PHE A 224 1.52 6.20 -7.82
N MET A 225 2.11 6.38 -9.00
CA MET A 225 1.91 7.58 -9.79
C MET A 225 0.47 7.63 -10.32
N LEU A 226 -0.04 6.51 -10.83
CA LEU A 226 -1.43 6.39 -11.28
C LEU A 226 -2.42 6.59 -10.14
N LEU A 227 -2.17 5.95 -8.99
CA LEU A 227 -2.97 6.16 -7.79
C LEU A 227 -2.99 7.65 -7.41
N ALA A 228 -1.83 8.31 -7.33
CA ALA A 228 -1.74 9.71 -6.93
C ALA A 228 -2.49 10.66 -7.88
N VAL A 229 -2.36 10.50 -9.20
CA VAL A 229 -3.13 11.33 -10.15
C VAL A 229 -4.63 11.07 -10.06
N GLY A 230 -5.06 9.83 -9.81
CA GLY A 230 -6.45 9.47 -9.57
C GLY A 230 -7.02 10.12 -8.31
N ILE A 231 -6.30 10.03 -7.19
CA ILE A 231 -6.67 10.67 -5.92
C ILE A 231 -6.80 12.19 -6.09
N ILE A 232 -5.81 12.85 -6.70
CA ILE A 232 -5.83 14.31 -6.88
C ILE A 232 -6.98 14.72 -7.81
N SER A 233 -7.15 14.02 -8.93
CA SER A 233 -8.22 14.28 -9.89
C SER A 233 -9.60 14.18 -9.23
N THR A 234 -9.87 13.11 -8.50
CA THR A 234 -11.14 12.94 -7.78
C THR A 234 -11.33 13.98 -6.68
N SER A 235 -10.27 14.31 -5.94
CA SER A 235 -10.34 15.34 -4.89
C SER A 235 -10.70 16.71 -5.46
N VAL A 236 -10.13 17.08 -6.61
CA VAL A 236 -10.47 18.32 -7.30
C VAL A 236 -11.89 18.25 -7.86
N PHE A 237 -12.33 17.12 -8.41
CA PHE A 237 -13.70 16.96 -8.87
C PHE A 237 -14.71 17.20 -7.74
N ILE A 238 -14.47 16.66 -6.54
CA ILE A 238 -15.35 16.83 -5.38
C ILE A 238 -15.36 18.28 -4.87
N LEU A 239 -14.19 18.91 -4.75
CA LEU A 239 -14.06 20.23 -4.12
C LEU A 239 -14.28 21.41 -5.07
N ASN A 240 -13.86 21.27 -6.33
CA ASN A 240 -13.89 22.33 -7.33
C ASN A 240 -14.05 21.77 -8.76
N PRO A 241 -15.24 21.26 -9.11
CA PRO A 241 -15.51 20.68 -10.43
C PRO A 241 -15.14 21.60 -11.59
N GLY A 242 -15.29 22.93 -11.41
CA GLY A 242 -14.98 23.94 -12.44
C GLY A 242 -13.52 23.99 -12.87
N ARG A 243 -12.59 23.47 -12.06
CA ARG A 243 -11.15 23.41 -12.39
C ARG A 243 -10.65 22.01 -12.74
N TRP A 244 -11.52 21.01 -12.65
CA TRP A 244 -11.14 19.61 -12.80
C TRP A 244 -10.49 19.30 -14.15
N THR A 245 -11.09 19.74 -15.26
CA THR A 245 -10.52 19.53 -16.61
C THR A 245 -9.13 20.15 -16.77
N GLN A 246 -8.91 21.33 -16.17
CA GLN A 246 -7.61 21.98 -16.20
C GLN A 246 -6.58 21.15 -15.41
N VAL A 247 -6.94 20.69 -14.21
CA VAL A 247 -6.06 19.86 -13.37
C VAL A 247 -5.70 18.55 -14.05
N VAL A 248 -6.68 17.84 -14.63
CA VAL A 248 -6.44 16.59 -15.38
C VAL A 248 -5.43 16.82 -16.52
N LYS A 249 -5.56 17.93 -17.26
CA LYS A 249 -4.61 18.28 -18.32
C LYS A 249 -3.20 18.56 -17.77
N HIS A 250 -3.09 19.24 -16.64
CA HIS A 250 -1.78 19.46 -16.01
C HIS A 250 -1.17 18.16 -15.50
N LEU A 251 -1.94 17.31 -14.83
CA LEU A 251 -1.47 16.00 -14.37
C LEU A 251 -0.97 15.16 -15.54
N ASN A 252 -1.74 15.08 -16.64
CA ASN A 252 -1.30 14.42 -17.87
C ASN A 252 0.03 14.99 -18.40
N SER A 253 0.19 16.31 -18.41
CA SER A 253 1.42 16.95 -18.87
C SER A 253 2.62 16.72 -17.94
N ILE A 254 2.40 16.56 -16.64
CA ILE A 254 3.45 16.38 -15.63
C ILE A 254 3.93 14.93 -15.59
N THR A 255 2.99 13.98 -15.64
CA THR A 255 3.27 12.55 -15.41
C THR A 255 3.32 11.72 -16.68
N GLY A 256 2.78 12.22 -17.79
CA GLY A 256 2.62 11.45 -19.03
C GLY A 256 1.44 10.46 -19.00
N ILE A 257 0.76 10.28 -17.87
CA ILE A 257 -0.42 9.41 -17.75
C ILE A 257 -1.56 10.03 -18.54
N THR A 258 -2.20 9.25 -19.42
CA THR A 258 -3.23 9.76 -20.32
C THR A 258 -4.41 10.36 -19.54
N SER A 259 -5.00 11.45 -20.05
CA SER A 259 -6.22 12.02 -19.45
C SER A 259 -7.31 10.96 -19.30
N GLN A 260 -7.45 10.06 -20.27
CA GLN A 260 -8.42 8.97 -20.21
C GLN A 260 -8.21 8.07 -18.99
N SER A 261 -6.98 7.60 -18.75
CA SER A 261 -6.66 6.76 -17.57
C SER A 261 -6.91 7.49 -16.25
N ILE A 262 -6.63 8.81 -16.19
CA ILE A 262 -6.93 9.63 -15.00
C ILE A 262 -8.45 9.70 -14.76
N LEU A 263 -9.24 9.88 -15.83
CA LEU A 263 -10.70 9.94 -15.77
C LEU A 263 -11.29 8.59 -15.35
N GLU A 264 -10.80 7.48 -15.90
CA GLU A 264 -11.24 6.12 -15.58
C GLU A 264 -10.96 5.78 -14.11
N PHE A 265 -9.78 6.13 -13.59
CA PHE A 265 -9.47 5.96 -12.18
C PHE A 265 -10.40 6.82 -11.30
N SER A 266 -10.63 8.07 -11.70
CA SER A 266 -11.52 8.97 -10.97
C SER A 266 -12.95 8.44 -10.91
N TYR A 267 -13.43 7.89 -12.03
CA TYR A 267 -14.73 7.23 -12.15
C TYR A 267 -14.82 6.01 -11.23
N ALA A 268 -13.80 5.15 -11.20
CA ALA A 268 -13.77 3.98 -10.33
C ALA A 268 -13.87 4.39 -8.85
N LEU A 269 -13.10 5.41 -8.41
CA LEU A 269 -13.20 5.95 -7.06
C LEU A 269 -14.59 6.49 -6.74
N LEU A 270 -15.13 7.36 -7.61
CA LEU A 270 -16.44 7.99 -7.40
C LEU A 270 -17.58 6.97 -7.33
N THR A 271 -17.50 5.91 -8.13
CA THR A 271 -18.49 4.82 -8.12
C THR A 271 -18.60 4.19 -6.72
N HIS A 272 -17.47 3.94 -6.08
CA HIS A 272 -17.45 3.33 -4.73
C HIS A 272 -17.71 4.34 -3.61
N ILE A 273 -17.39 5.62 -3.80
CA ILE A 273 -17.72 6.69 -2.84
C ILE A 273 -19.24 6.94 -2.78
N LEU A 274 -19.90 7.02 -3.94
CA LEU A 274 -21.33 7.30 -4.02
C LEU A 274 -22.20 6.09 -3.65
N GLY A 275 -21.59 4.92 -3.54
CA GLY A 275 -22.27 3.64 -3.38
C GLY A 275 -22.93 3.21 -4.69
N SER A 276 -22.85 1.92 -5.02
CA SER A 276 -23.67 1.34 -6.08
C SER A 276 -25.13 1.54 -5.70
N SER A 277 -25.80 2.50 -6.34
CA SER A 277 -27.26 2.60 -6.30
C SER A 277 -27.78 1.28 -6.86
N SER A 278 -28.19 0.40 -5.96
CA SER A 278 -28.79 -0.90 -6.29
C SER A 278 -30.24 -0.70 -6.72
#